data_AF-A0A800BR16-F1
#
_entry.id   AF-A0A800BR16-F1
#
_cell.length_a   1.000
_cell.length_b   1.000
_cell.length_c   1.000
_cell.angle_alpha   90.00
_cell.angle_beta   90.00
_cell.angle_gamma   90.00
#
_symmetry.space_group_name_H-M   'P 1'
#
loop_
_entity.id
_entity.type
_entity.pdbx_description
1 polymer ?
#
loop_
_entity_poly.entity_id
_entity_poly.type
_entity_poly.pdbx_seq_one_letter_code
_entity_poly.pdbx_strand_id
1 'polypeptide(L)'
;MPVVTKLSPTRLTAIIERGESKYIAICPELDLATQGDTPEEAFEDLIDMTVDYAEEYAEEFELYHRSPNRTAHWEFLKQIQDCCGNRERIRDMFL
;
A
#
# COMPACT_ATOMS: atom_id res chain seq x y z
N MET A 1 -9.24 -22.37 -6.88
CA MET A 1 -8.54 -21.12 -7.29
C MET A 1 -7.08 -21.30 -6.90
N PRO A 2 -6.09 -21.02 -7.76
CA PRO A 2 -4.71 -21.04 -7.33
C PRO A 2 -4.51 -19.93 -6.30
N VAL A 3 -4.17 -20.32 -5.07
CA VAL A 3 -3.72 -19.38 -4.05
C VAL A 3 -2.28 -19.04 -4.42
N VAL A 4 -2.06 -17.86 -4.98
CA VAL A 4 -0.70 -17.35 -5.20
C VAL A 4 -0.17 -16.91 -3.84
N THR A 5 0.47 -17.82 -3.11
CA THR A 5 1.22 -17.47 -1.90
C THR A 5 2.46 -16.69 -2.30
N LYS A 6 2.46 -15.39 -2.05
CA LYS A 6 3.60 -14.49 -2.27
C LYS A 6 4.78 -14.97 -1.42
N LEU A 7 5.95 -15.19 -2.05
CA LEU A 7 7.15 -15.76 -1.42
C LEU A 7 7.86 -14.82 -0.42
N SER A 8 7.42 -13.56 -0.30
CA SER A 8 7.99 -12.57 0.62
C SER A 8 6.87 -11.87 1.40
N PRO A 9 6.80 -12.00 2.74
CA PRO A 9 5.78 -11.36 3.57
C PRO A 9 5.93 -9.83 3.67
N THR A 10 6.85 -9.23 2.89
CA THR A 10 7.32 -7.87 3.09
C THR A 10 7.19 -6.94 1.89
N ARG A 11 6.80 -7.47 0.72
CA ARG A 11 6.67 -6.65 -0.50
C ARG A 11 5.22 -6.27 -0.76
N LEU A 12 5.00 -5.03 -1.18
CA LEU A 12 3.71 -4.53 -1.66
C LEU A 12 3.58 -4.80 -3.16
N THR A 13 2.37 -4.95 -3.66
CA THR A 13 2.11 -5.00 -5.11
C THR A 13 1.47 -3.68 -5.53
N ALA A 14 1.93 -3.09 -6.64
CA ALA A 14 1.20 -2.02 -7.29
C ALA A 14 0.62 -2.53 -8.61
N ILE A 15 -0.69 -2.75 -8.65
CA ILE A 15 -1.39 -3.12 -9.86
C ILE A 15 -1.86 -1.83 -10.52
N ILE A 16 -1.31 -1.52 -11.70
CA ILE A 16 -1.71 -0.33 -12.47
C ILE A 16 -2.56 -0.79 -13.66
N GLU A 17 -3.79 -0.31 -13.70
CA GLU A 17 -4.74 -0.59 -14.78
C GLU A 17 -5.19 0.70 -15.46
N ARG A 18 -5.48 0.62 -16.76
CA ARG A 18 -6.09 1.74 -17.49
C ARG A 18 -7.60 1.65 -17.34
N GLY A 19 -8.19 2.58 -16.61
CA GLY A 19 -9.63 2.79 -16.52
C GLY A 19 -10.20 3.50 -17.77
N GLU A 20 -11.46 3.93 -17.70
CA GLU A 20 -12.16 4.57 -18.83
C GLU A 20 -11.49 5.87 -19.28
N SER A 21 -11.05 6.69 -18.32
CA SER A 21 -10.43 8.01 -18.57
C SER A 21 -9.11 8.23 -17.83
N LYS A 22 -8.88 7.49 -16.74
CA LYS A 22 -7.73 7.62 -15.83
C LYS A 22 -7.03 6.28 -15.61
N TYR A 23 -5.80 6.32 -15.14
CA TYR A 23 -5.10 5.15 -14.62
C TYR A 23 -5.47 4.93 -13.16
N ILE A 24 -5.60 3.67 -12.76
CA ILE A 24 -5.92 3.26 -11.40
C ILE A 24 -4.74 2.45 -10.88
N ALA A 25 -4.20 2.82 -9.74
CA ALA A 25 -3.16 2.07 -9.04
C ALA A 25 -3.77 1.44 -7.78
N ILE A 26 -3.56 0.14 -7.58
CA ILE A 26 -4.17 -0.63 -6.49
C ILE A 26 -3.08 -1.37 -5.73
N CYS A 27 -3.13 -1.30 -4.40
CA CYS A 27 -2.35 -2.13 -3.50
C CYS A 27 -3.27 -3.13 -2.78
N PRO A 28 -3.35 -4.39 -3.23
CA PRO A 28 -4.23 -5.40 -2.64
C PRO A 28 -3.90 -5.71 -1.17
N GLU A 29 -2.63 -5.61 -0.78
CA GLU A 29 -2.18 -5.94 0.58
C GLU A 29 -2.66 -4.94 1.64
N LEU A 30 -2.90 -3.69 1.25
CA LEU A 30 -3.37 -2.62 2.15
C LEU A 30 -4.81 -2.21 1.88
N ASP A 31 -5.44 -2.80 0.85
CA ASP A 31 -6.77 -2.40 0.35
C ASP A 31 -6.83 -0.90 -0.01
N LEU A 32 -5.76 -0.40 -0.65
CA LEU A 32 -5.64 1.00 -1.10
C LEU A 32 -5.76 1.10 -2.61
N ALA A 33 -6.39 2.17 -3.09
CA ALA A 33 -6.51 2.46 -4.51
C ALA A 33 -6.51 3.98 -4.77
N THR A 34 -5.77 4.38 -5.79
CA THR A 34 -5.63 5.77 -6.24
C THR A 34 -5.82 5.86 -7.74
N GLN A 35 -6.04 7.07 -8.25
CA GLN A 35 -6.24 7.32 -9.68
C GLN A 35 -5.49 8.57 -10.14
N GLY A 36 -4.91 8.51 -11.33
CA GLY A 36 -4.16 9.61 -11.93
C GLY A 36 -4.40 9.71 -13.44
N ASP A 37 -4.06 10.85 -14.03
CA ASP A 37 -4.14 11.04 -15.47
C ASP A 37 -3.02 10.27 -16.19
N THR A 38 -1.95 9.89 -15.47
CA THR A 38 -0.85 9.03 -15.93
C THR A 38 -0.64 7.82 -15.00
N PRO A 39 -0.04 6.71 -15.49
CA PRO A 39 0.35 5.57 -14.64
C PRO A 39 1.25 6.00 -13.47
N GLU A 40 2.20 6.90 -13.76
CA GLU A 40 3.17 7.39 -12.79
C GLU A 40 2.49 8.22 -11.71
N GLU A 41 1.56 9.11 -12.08
CA GLU A 41 0.79 9.91 -11.11
C GLU A 41 -0.06 9.03 -10.21
N ALA A 42 -0.80 8.06 -10.78
CA ALA A 42 -1.59 7.13 -9.98
C ALA A 42 -0.71 6.37 -8.97
N PHE A 43 0.50 5.98 -9.39
CA PHE A 43 1.44 5.27 -8.53
C PHE A 43 2.08 6.16 -7.46
N GLU A 44 2.44 7.41 -7.76
CA GLU A 44 2.93 8.36 -6.75
C GLU A 44 1.87 8.64 -5.69
N ASP A 45 0.62 8.84 -6.11
CA ASP A 45 -0.50 9.02 -5.18
C ASP A 45 -0.70 7.79 -4.31
N LEU A 46 -0.49 6.57 -4.85
CA LEU A 46 -0.58 5.33 -4.08
C LEU A 46 0.51 5.26 -2.99
N ILE A 47 1.72 5.71 -3.30
CA ILE A 47 2.84 5.76 -2.34
C ILE A 47 2.50 6.76 -1.23
N ASP A 48 2.02 7.96 -1.58
CA ASP A 48 1.68 8.99 -0.60
C ASP A 48 0.52 8.52 0.30
N MET A 49 -0.54 7.93 -0.28
CA MET A 49 -1.64 7.32 0.48
C MET A 49 -1.17 6.18 1.40
N THR A 50 -0.16 5.41 0.98
CA THR A 50 0.43 4.33 1.79
C THR A 50 1.19 4.88 3.00
N VAL A 51 1.89 6.00 2.84
CA VAL A 51 2.55 6.71 3.95
C VAL A 51 1.51 7.22 4.93
N ASP A 52 0.52 7.97 4.43
CA ASP A 52 -0.55 8.54 5.25
C ASP A 52 -1.29 7.45 6.04
N TYR A 53 -1.60 6.32 5.38
CA TYR A 53 -2.25 5.18 6.04
C TYR A 53 -1.37 4.55 7.12
N ALA A 54 -0.05 4.49 6.94
CA ALA A 54 0.87 3.99 7.96
C ALA A 54 0.92 4.88 9.20
N GLU A 55 0.81 6.20 9.02
CA GLU A 55 0.75 7.18 10.11
C GLU A 55 -0.60 7.10 10.84
N GLU A 56 -1.72 7.13 10.11
CA GLU A 56 -3.07 6.98 10.67
C GLU A 56 -3.20 5.66 11.45
N TYR A 57 -2.62 4.58 10.93
CA TYR A 57 -2.62 3.31 11.63
C TYR A 57 -1.84 3.35 12.93
N ALA A 58 -0.74 4.09 12.98
CA ALA A 58 0.03 4.27 14.20
C ALA A 58 -0.78 5.00 15.28
N GLU A 59 -1.51 6.04 14.88
CA GLU A 59 -2.34 6.86 15.78
C GLU A 59 -3.53 6.05 16.34
N GLU A 60 -4.20 5.27 15.49
CA GLU A 60 -5.35 4.44 15.86
C GLU A 60 -5.01 2.95 15.98
N PHE A 61 -3.79 2.63 16.44
CA PHE A 61 -3.25 1.26 16.45
C PHE A 61 -4.20 0.24 17.09
N GLU A 62 -4.74 0.53 18.27
CA GLU A 62 -5.64 -0.39 18.98
C GLU A 62 -6.95 -0.66 18.21
N LEU A 63 -7.46 0.32 17.48
CA LEU A 63 -8.68 0.18 16.69
C LEU A 63 -8.44 -0.71 15.46
N TYR A 64 -7.40 -0.39 14.69
CA TYR A 64 -7.14 -1.11 13.44
C TYR A 64 -6.47 -2.47 13.65
N HIS A 65 -5.62 -2.62 14.66
CA HIS A 65 -5.02 -3.91 14.98
C HIS A 65 -6.04 -4.94 15.49
N ARG A 66 -7.15 -4.50 16.08
CA ARG A 66 -8.26 -5.39 16.49
C ARG A 66 -9.27 -5.66 15.38
N SER A 67 -9.18 -4.93 14.25
CA SER A 67 -10.11 -5.07 13.14
C SER A 67 -9.71 -6.26 12.26
N PRO A 68 -10.54 -7.32 12.10
CA PRO A 68 -10.17 -8.56 11.40
C PRO A 68 -9.60 -8.36 9.98
N ASN A 69 -10.08 -7.34 9.27
CA ASN A 69 -9.64 -7.04 7.90
C ASN A 69 -8.41 -6.12 7.82
N ARG A 70 -7.91 -5.60 8.95
CA ARG A 70 -6.78 -4.65 8.99
C ARG A 70 -5.63 -5.11 9.86
N THR A 71 -5.84 -6.10 10.75
CA THR A 71 -4.78 -6.65 11.62
C THR A 71 -3.55 -7.09 10.84
N ALA A 72 -3.73 -7.68 9.65
CA ALA A 72 -2.63 -8.14 8.79
C ALA A 72 -1.83 -7.00 8.15
N HIS A 73 -2.39 -5.78 8.04
CA HIS A 73 -1.70 -4.66 7.41
C HIS A 73 -0.46 -4.24 8.20
N TRP A 74 -0.47 -4.45 9.53
CA TRP A 74 0.61 -4.06 10.43
C TRP A 74 1.99 -4.60 10.01
N GLU A 75 2.05 -5.80 9.43
CA GLU A 75 3.31 -6.40 8.97
C GLU A 75 3.99 -5.58 7.86
N PHE A 76 3.18 -4.93 7.01
CA PHE A 76 3.64 -4.03 5.97
C PHE A 76 3.91 -2.63 6.51
N LEU A 77 2.98 -2.08 7.31
CA LEU A 77 3.06 -0.70 7.81
C LEU A 77 4.25 -0.49 8.74
N LYS A 78 4.63 -1.48 9.53
CA LYS A 78 5.83 -1.41 10.39
C LYS A 78 7.11 -1.14 9.56
N GLN A 79 7.24 -1.74 8.39
CA GLN A 79 8.40 -1.53 7.53
C GLN A 79 8.40 -0.15 6.87
N ILE A 80 7.21 0.37 6.55
CA ILE A 80 7.05 1.74 6.04
C ILE A 80 7.46 2.74 7.13
N GLN A 81 7.07 2.50 8.39
CA GLN A 81 7.51 3.31 9.54
C GLN A 81 9.04 3.25 9.73
N ASP A 82 9.65 2.08 9.61
CA ASP A 82 11.11 1.90 9.68
C ASP A 82 11.84 2.67 8.56
N CYS A 83 11.16 3.04 7.46
CA CYS A 83 11.75 3.86 6.40
C CYS A 83 11.83 5.35 6.74
N CYS A 84 11.31 5.81 7.89
CA CYS A 84 11.36 7.20 8.37
C CYS A 84 10.91 8.23 7.31
N GLY A 85 9.87 7.95 6.54
CA GLY A 85 9.36 8.85 5.50
C GLY A 85 10.24 8.94 4.24
N ASN A 86 11.24 8.07 4.08
CA ASN A 86 12.02 8.02 2.85
C ASN A 86 11.20 7.37 1.71
N ARG A 87 10.64 8.23 0.86
CA ARG A 87 9.81 7.84 -0.30
C ARG A 87 10.49 6.89 -1.26
N GLU A 88 11.80 7.03 -1.52
CA GLU A 88 12.50 6.14 -2.46
C GLU A 88 12.56 4.72 -1.91
N ARG A 89 12.78 4.55 -0.61
CA ARG A 89 12.79 3.22 0.02
C ARG A 89 11.42 2.57 0.02
N ILE A 90 10.37 3.36 0.23
CA ILE A 90 8.98 2.88 0.17
C ILE A 90 8.64 2.45 -1.25
N ARG A 91 9.05 3.23 -2.26
CA ARG A 91 8.91 2.87 -3.67
C ARG A 91 9.56 1.52 -3.98
N ASP A 92 10.77 1.26 -3.49
CA ASP A 92 11.49 -0.02 -3.68
C ASP A 92 10.79 -1.23 -3.03
N MET A 93 9.84 -1.02 -2.12
CA MET A 93 9.03 -2.08 -1.52
C MET A 93 7.91 -2.58 -2.45
N PHE A 94 7.48 -1.75 -3.40
CA PHE A 94 6.48 -2.13 -4.40
C PHE A 94 7.11 -2.98 -5.51
N LEU A 95 6.41 -4.05 -5.89
CA LEU A 95 6.68 -4.89 -7.06
C LEU A 95 5.80 -4.49 -8.25
#